data_AF-A0A225DUY3-F1
#
_entry.id   AF-A0A225DUY3-F1
#
_cell.length_a   1.000
_cell.length_b   1.000
_cell.length_c   1.000
_cell.angle_alpha   90.00
_cell.angle_beta   90.00
_cell.angle_gamma   90.00
#
_symmetry.space_group_name_H-M   'P 1'
#
loop_
_entity.id
_entity.type
_entity.pdbx_description
1 polymer ?
#
loop_
_entity_poly.entity_id
_entity_poly.type
_entity_poly.pdbx_seq_one_letter_code
_entity_poly.pdbx_strand_id
1 'polypeptide(L)'
;MSRPDRLLTWLLRANAAVLLCAAVPVFFPADLMADAHARLGLGAFPHGRLTEYLARSLSACYALHGVVIWLLSTDVCRYRPLLVPVYISHVVFAVTLAGIDLSAGMPAWWAYTEAGTIVVVAGIILSTNWVTSQ
;
A
#
# COMPACT_ATOMS: atom_id res chain seq x y z
N MET A 1 23.50 -8.20 -12.08
CA MET A 1 22.67 -8.09 -10.86
C MET A 1 23.10 -9.13 -9.84
N SER A 2 23.43 -8.69 -8.63
CA SER A 2 23.77 -9.57 -7.50
C SER A 2 22.53 -10.37 -7.02
N ARG A 3 22.69 -11.39 -6.16
CA ARG A 3 21.52 -12.08 -5.57
C ARG A 3 20.64 -11.10 -4.76
N PRO A 4 21.21 -10.20 -3.94
CA PRO A 4 20.42 -9.21 -3.23
C PRO A 4 19.67 -8.22 -4.15
N ASP A 5 20.23 -7.84 -5.31
CA ASP A 5 19.50 -7.01 -6.29
C ASP A 5 18.29 -7.72 -6.89
N ARG A 6 18.40 -9.04 -7.13
CA ARG A 6 17.27 -9.84 -7.63
C ARG A 6 16.19 -9.96 -6.57
N LEU A 7 16.56 -10.15 -5.31
CA LEU A 7 15.61 -10.16 -4.20
C LEU A 7 14.89 -8.80 -4.08
N LEU A 8 15.64 -7.70 -4.09
CA LEU A 8 15.07 -6.35 -4.04
C LEU A 8 14.11 -6.10 -5.22
N THR A 9 14.50 -6.48 -6.43
CA THR A 9 13.64 -6.40 -7.62
C THR A 9 12.34 -7.18 -7.43
N TRP A 10 12.43 -8.41 -6.92
CA TRP A 10 11.26 -9.24 -6.69
C TRP A 10 10.34 -8.63 -5.61
N LEU A 11 10.90 -8.14 -4.50
CA LEU A 11 10.15 -7.46 -3.44
C LEU A 11 9.40 -6.23 -3.96
N LEU A 12 10.06 -5.40 -4.76
CA LEU A 12 9.44 -4.22 -5.39
C LEU A 12 8.29 -4.63 -6.32
N ARG A 13 8.48 -5.67 -7.15
CA ARG A 13 7.42 -6.18 -8.04
C ARG A 13 6.26 -6.79 -7.29
N ALA A 14 6.53 -7.53 -6.22
CA ALA A 14 5.49 -8.10 -5.36
C ALA A 14 4.66 -6.98 -4.70
N ASN A 15 5.32 -5.97 -4.13
CA ASN A 15 4.64 -4.81 -3.53
C ASN A 15 3.81 -4.05 -4.59
N ALA A 16 4.41 -3.77 -5.75
CA ALA A 16 3.70 -3.13 -6.85
C ALA A 16 2.49 -3.93 -7.33
N ALA A 17 2.60 -5.25 -7.45
CA ALA A 17 1.50 -6.11 -7.87
C ALA A 17 0.32 -6.06 -6.88
N VAL A 18 0.61 -6.08 -5.57
CA VAL A 18 -0.42 -5.92 -4.53
C VAL A 18 -1.11 -4.55 -4.64
N LEU A 19 -0.34 -3.48 -4.80
CA LEU A 19 -0.90 -2.13 -4.99
C LEU A 19 -1.75 -2.01 -6.27
N LEU A 20 -1.31 -2.64 -7.37
CA LEU A 20 -2.04 -2.64 -8.64
C LEU A 20 -3.37 -3.39 -8.58
N CYS A 21 -3.54 -4.35 -7.66
CA CYS A 21 -4.85 -4.97 -7.41
C CYS A 21 -5.92 -3.93 -7.00
N ALA A 22 -5.52 -2.78 -6.44
CA ALA A 22 -6.42 -1.68 -6.12
C ALA A 22 -7.03 -1.00 -7.36
N ALA A 23 -6.55 -1.30 -8.58
CA ALA A 23 -7.22 -0.84 -9.80
C ALA A 23 -8.62 -1.44 -9.96
N VAL A 24 -8.87 -2.64 -9.43
CA VAL A 24 -10.16 -3.33 -9.58
C VAL A 24 -11.26 -2.66 -8.75
N PRO A 25 -11.08 -2.35 -7.44
CA PRO A 25 -12.09 -1.66 -6.63
C PRO A 25 -12.52 -0.28 -7.13
N VAL A 26 -11.75 0.37 -8.02
CA VAL A 26 -12.17 1.61 -8.68
C VAL A 26 -13.51 1.44 -9.40
N PHE A 27 -13.77 0.26 -9.95
CA PHE A 27 -14.98 -0.06 -10.71
C PHE A 27 -16.02 -0.82 -9.90
N PHE A 28 -15.81 -1.03 -8.59
CA PHE A 28 -16.79 -1.74 -7.79
C PHE A 28 -18.13 -0.96 -7.75
N PRO A 29 -19.26 -1.66 -7.92
CA PRO A 29 -20.57 -1.08 -7.63
C PRO A 29 -20.68 -0.82 -6.11
N ALA A 30 -21.51 0.15 -5.73
CA ALA A 30 -21.70 0.52 -4.33
C ALA A 30 -22.17 -0.67 -3.48
N ASP A 31 -23.03 -1.52 -4.02
CA ASP A 31 -23.53 -2.72 -3.33
C ASP A 31 -22.40 -3.69 -2.96
N LEU A 32 -21.41 -3.89 -3.86
CA LEU A 32 -20.26 -4.74 -3.57
C LEU A 32 -19.36 -4.15 -2.49
N MET A 33 -19.21 -2.82 -2.44
CA MET A 33 -18.51 -2.14 -1.35
C MET A 33 -19.26 -2.33 -0.03
N ALA A 34 -20.60 -2.22 -0.06
CA ALA A 34 -21.44 -2.42 1.11
C ALA A 34 -21.37 -3.85 1.65
N ASP A 35 -21.41 -4.85 0.77
CA ASP A 35 -21.25 -6.26 1.12
C ASP A 35 -19.88 -6.53 1.74
N ALA A 36 -18.80 -5.97 1.16
CA ALA A 36 -17.46 -6.09 1.72
C ALA A 36 -17.38 -5.44 3.12
N HIS A 37 -17.91 -4.22 3.27
CA HIS A 37 -17.95 -3.49 4.54
C HIS A 37 -18.69 -4.27 5.64
N ALA A 38 -19.83 -4.88 5.29
CA ALA A 38 -20.62 -5.72 6.20
C ALA A 38 -19.88 -7.01 6.57
N ARG A 39 -19.26 -7.70 5.61
CA ARG A 39 -18.47 -8.92 5.85
C ARG A 39 -17.24 -8.68 6.72
N LEU A 40 -16.68 -7.48 6.66
CA LEU A 40 -15.57 -7.05 7.51
C LEU A 40 -16.03 -6.63 8.92
N GLY A 41 -17.34 -6.62 9.17
CA GLY A 41 -17.91 -6.25 10.47
C GLY A 41 -17.82 -4.75 10.78
N LEU A 42 -17.68 -3.90 9.76
CA LEU A 42 -17.54 -2.45 9.90
C LEU A 42 -18.88 -1.71 10.02
N GLY A 43 -20.01 -2.44 10.01
CA GLY A 43 -21.35 -1.89 10.10
C GLY A 43 -21.96 -1.54 8.73
N ALA A 44 -22.95 -0.65 8.73
CA ALA A 44 -23.62 -0.23 7.49
C ALA A 44 -22.72 0.70 6.67
N PHE A 45 -22.59 0.42 5.37
CA PHE A 45 -21.81 1.26 4.47
C PHE A 45 -22.49 2.62 4.28
N PRO A 46 -21.81 3.75 4.57
CA PRO A 46 -22.41 5.07 4.49
C PRO A 46 -22.52 5.52 3.03
N HIS A 47 -23.67 5.23 2.43
CA HIS A 47 -23.94 5.60 1.04
C HIS A 47 -23.92 7.11 0.86
N GLY A 48 -23.29 7.57 -0.22
CA GLY A 48 -23.19 9.00 -0.53
C GLY A 48 -22.08 9.31 -1.50
N ARG A 49 -22.24 10.41 -2.23
CA ARG A 49 -21.30 10.84 -3.29
C ARG A 49 -19.87 10.94 -2.78
N LEU A 50 -19.67 11.45 -1.57
CA LEU A 50 -18.34 11.63 -1.00
C LEU A 50 -17.68 10.30 -0.62
N THR A 51 -18.39 9.40 0.08
CA THR A 51 -17.87 8.08 0.47
C THR A 51 -17.43 7.29 -0.76
N GLU A 52 -18.30 7.25 -1.76
CA GLU A 52 -18.08 6.53 -3.00
C GLU A 52 -16.95 7.11 -3.84
N TYR A 53 -16.84 8.44 -3.87
CA TYR A 53 -15.71 9.13 -4.51
C TYR A 53 -14.40 8.83 -3.78
N LEU A 54 -14.37 8.94 -2.44
CA LEU A 54 -13.17 8.72 -1.65
C LEU A 54 -12.69 7.27 -1.73
N ALA A 55 -13.59 6.28 -1.64
CA ALA A 55 -13.23 4.87 -1.75
C ALA A 55 -12.59 4.54 -3.11
N ARG A 56 -13.17 5.04 -4.22
CA ARG A 56 -12.66 4.80 -5.57
C ARG A 56 -11.39 5.59 -5.87
N SER A 57 -11.34 6.86 -5.47
CA SER A 57 -10.15 7.69 -5.67
C SER A 57 -8.96 7.19 -4.85
N LEU A 58 -9.18 6.73 -3.62
CA LEU A 58 -8.13 6.09 -2.81
C LEU A 58 -7.59 4.82 -3.49
N SER A 59 -8.50 3.98 -4.01
CA SER A 59 -8.13 2.79 -4.78
C SER A 59 -7.29 3.16 -6.02
N ALA A 60 -7.67 4.22 -6.74
CA ALA A 60 -6.93 4.74 -7.87
C ALA A 60 -5.55 5.30 -7.47
N CYS A 61 -5.43 5.97 -6.32
CA CYS A 61 -4.15 6.45 -5.78
C CYS A 61 -3.21 5.28 -5.46
N TYR A 62 -3.70 4.20 -4.86
CA TYR A 62 -2.90 3.00 -4.61
C TYR A 62 -2.46 2.33 -5.91
N ALA A 63 -3.34 2.22 -6.91
CA ALA A 63 -2.99 1.68 -8.22
C ALA A 63 -1.92 2.54 -8.92
N LEU A 64 -2.08 3.87 -8.92
CA LEU A 64 -1.11 4.82 -9.46
C LEU A 64 0.26 4.65 -8.78
N HIS A 65 0.26 4.55 -7.45
CA HIS A 65 1.48 4.32 -6.69
C HIS A 65 2.11 2.96 -7.02
N GLY A 66 1.29 1.92 -7.21
CA GLY A 66 1.74 0.61 -7.71
C GLY A 66 2.47 0.69 -9.06
N VAL A 67 1.99 1.52 -10.00
CA VAL A 67 2.69 1.79 -11.27
C VAL A 67 4.07 2.41 -11.01
N VAL A 68 4.16 3.40 -10.11
CA VAL A 68 5.44 4.03 -9.75
C VAL A 68 6.42 3.01 -9.17
N ILE A 69 5.99 2.18 -8.22
CA ILE A 69 6.85 1.13 -7.64
C ILE A 69 7.26 0.10 -8.70
N TRP A 70 6.35 -0.27 -9.61
CA TRP A 70 6.68 -1.18 -10.72
C TRP A 70 7.78 -0.61 -11.60
N LEU A 71 7.70 0.68 -11.96
CA LEU A 71 8.74 1.37 -12.74
C LEU A 71 10.08 1.41 -12.00
N LEU A 72 10.08 1.67 -10.69
CA LEU A 72 11.32 1.61 -9.89
C LEU A 72 11.93 0.19 -9.87
N SER A 73 11.11 -0.84 -10.05
CA SER A 73 11.57 -2.24 -10.11
C SER A 73 12.22 -2.62 -11.46
N THR A 74 12.10 -1.82 -12.51
CA THR A 74 12.67 -2.19 -13.83
C THR A 74 14.17 -2.04 -13.88
N ASP A 75 14.73 -1.09 -13.12
CA ASP A 75 16.17 -0.86 -13.00
C ASP A 75 16.53 -0.44 -11.56
N VAL A 76 16.58 -1.44 -10.69
CA VAL A 76 16.84 -1.25 -9.26
C VAL A 76 18.21 -0.64 -8.99
N CYS A 77 19.21 -0.95 -9.81
CA CYS A 77 20.56 -0.38 -9.66
C CYS A 77 20.55 1.13 -9.89
N ARG A 78 19.85 1.60 -10.92
CA ARG A 78 19.70 3.03 -11.23
C ARG A 78 18.84 3.77 -10.22
N TYR A 79 17.74 3.16 -9.78
CA TYR A 79 16.74 3.83 -8.93
C TYR A 79 16.96 3.66 -7.44
N ARG A 80 18.00 2.92 -7.04
CA ARG A 80 18.37 2.66 -5.64
C ARG A 80 18.27 3.88 -4.70
N PRO A 81 18.80 5.07 -5.04
CA PRO A 81 18.74 6.23 -4.14
C PRO A 81 17.30 6.72 -3.91
N LEU A 82 16.39 6.50 -4.88
CA LEU A 82 14.98 6.90 -4.76
C LEU A 82 14.18 5.94 -3.88
N LEU A 83 14.63 4.70 -3.71
CA LEU A 83 13.93 3.72 -2.86
C LEU A 83 13.92 4.16 -1.38
N VAL A 84 14.96 4.85 -0.92
CA VAL A 84 15.05 5.33 0.47
C VAL A 84 13.93 6.34 0.80
N PRO A 85 13.81 7.51 0.14
CA PRO A 85 12.73 8.45 0.44
C PRO A 85 11.34 7.87 0.15
N VAL A 86 11.19 7.02 -0.87
CA VAL A 86 9.92 6.35 -1.17
C VAL A 86 9.50 5.43 -0.03
N TYR A 87 10.37 4.57 0.50
CA TYR A 87 9.96 3.65 1.56
C TYR A 87 9.98 4.28 2.96
N ILE A 88 10.73 5.36 3.18
CA ILE A 88 10.53 6.21 4.36
C ILE A 88 9.13 6.85 4.33
N SER A 89 8.66 7.33 3.17
CA SER A 89 7.31 7.88 3.08
C SER A 89 6.22 6.83 3.34
N HIS A 90 6.46 5.55 3.04
CA HIS A 90 5.56 4.46 3.44
C HIS A 90 5.49 4.29 4.96
N VAL A 91 6.62 4.39 5.66
CA VAL A 91 6.65 4.33 7.13
C VAL A 91 5.87 5.50 7.73
N VAL A 92 6.09 6.72 7.22
CA VAL A 92 5.33 7.91 7.64
C VAL A 92 3.84 7.75 7.34
N PHE A 93 3.50 7.24 6.16
CA PHE A 93 2.13 6.98 5.75
C PHE A 93 1.45 5.94 6.67
N ALA A 94 2.14 4.86 7.03
CA ALA A 94 1.61 3.86 7.96
C ALA A 94 1.33 4.41 9.35
N VAL A 95 2.24 5.25 9.88
CA VAL A 95 2.01 5.94 11.17
C VAL A 95 0.82 6.90 11.07
N THR A 96 0.69 7.60 9.94
CA THR A 96 -0.44 8.50 9.69
C THR A 96 -1.76 7.72 9.62
N LEU A 97 -1.81 6.61 8.89
CA LEU A 97 -2.96 5.73 8.81
C LEU A 97 -3.35 5.16 10.17
N ALA A 98 -2.39 4.70 10.97
CA ALA A 98 -2.67 4.25 12.33
C ALA A 98 -3.34 5.35 13.17
N GLY A 99 -2.90 6.61 13.05
CA GLY A 99 -3.56 7.74 13.69
C GLY A 99 -4.98 7.99 13.19
N ILE A 100 -5.20 7.88 11.87
CA ILE A 100 -6.53 8.00 11.25
C ILE A 100 -7.45 6.89 11.75
N ASP A 101 -7.02 5.64 11.71
CA ASP A 101 -7.80 4.47 12.15
C ASP A 101 -8.23 4.58 13.61
N LEU A 102 -7.30 4.96 14.49
CA LEU A 102 -7.60 5.20 15.89
C LEU A 102 -8.62 6.33 16.07
N SER A 103 -8.48 7.43 15.31
CA SER A 103 -9.41 8.56 15.37
C SER A 103 -10.80 8.23 14.81
N ALA A 104 -10.86 7.34 13.81
CA ALA A 104 -12.09 6.88 13.16
C ALA A 104 -12.79 5.78 13.96
N GLY A 105 -12.16 5.27 15.03
CA GLY A 105 -12.70 4.17 15.83
C GLY A 105 -12.68 2.83 15.10
N MET A 106 -11.74 2.64 14.16
CA MET A 106 -11.59 1.37 13.44
C MET A 106 -11.23 0.23 14.40
N PRO A 107 -11.66 -1.02 14.11
CA PRO A 107 -11.30 -2.17 14.92
C PRO A 107 -9.78 -2.31 15.04
N ALA A 108 -9.29 -2.69 16.22
CA ALA A 108 -7.84 -2.79 16.48
C ALA A 108 -7.12 -3.73 15.49
N TRP A 109 -7.75 -4.85 15.12
CA TRP A 109 -7.18 -5.78 14.14
C TRP A 109 -6.97 -5.12 12.77
N TRP A 110 -7.86 -4.21 12.36
CA TRP A 110 -7.72 -3.46 11.11
C TRP A 110 -6.49 -2.55 11.18
N ALA A 111 -6.44 -1.71 12.20
CA ALA A 111 -5.35 -0.75 12.39
C ALA A 111 -3.98 -1.43 12.48
N TYR A 112 -3.89 -2.55 13.22
CA TYR A 112 -2.65 -3.31 13.32
C TYR A 112 -2.23 -3.97 12.01
N THR A 113 -3.18 -4.55 11.27
CA THR A 113 -2.86 -5.25 10.02
C THR A 113 -2.51 -4.26 8.91
N GLU A 114 -3.22 -3.13 8.79
CA GLU A 114 -2.97 -2.11 7.79
C GLU A 114 -1.60 -1.45 8.01
N ALA A 115 -1.41 -0.75 9.13
CA ALA A 115 -0.17 -0.05 9.41
C ALA A 115 1.02 -1.01 9.57
N GLY A 116 0.80 -2.14 10.25
CA GLY A 116 1.84 -3.13 10.50
C GLY A 116 2.40 -3.74 9.21
N THR A 117 1.53 -4.10 8.27
CA THR A 117 1.97 -4.68 6.98
C THR A 117 2.81 -3.67 6.18
N ILE A 118 2.38 -2.40 6.14
CA ILE A 118 3.11 -1.35 5.41
C ILE A 118 4.51 -1.15 6.01
N VAL A 119 4.63 -1.04 7.33
CA VAL A 119 5.91 -0.85 8.03
C VAL A 119 6.84 -2.04 7.81
N VAL A 120 6.33 -3.28 7.92
CA VAL A 120 7.13 -4.49 7.74
C VAL A 120 7.67 -4.58 6.31
N VAL A 121 6.81 -4.38 5.30
CA VAL A 121 7.22 -4.40 3.89
C VAL A 121 8.26 -3.31 3.62
N ALA A 122 8.04 -2.09 4.11
CA ALA A 122 9.00 -1.00 3.96
C ALA A 122 10.35 -1.30 4.62
N GLY A 123 10.35 -1.87 5.83
CA GLY A 123 11.56 -2.27 6.54
C GLY A 123 12.37 -3.35 5.82
N ILE A 124 11.70 -4.38 5.29
CA ILE A 124 12.35 -5.44 4.49
C ILE A 124 13.00 -4.85 3.24
N ILE A 125 12.31 -3.94 2.55
CA ILE A 125 12.83 -3.32 1.32
C ILE A 125 14.01 -2.39 1.62
N LEU A 126 13.89 -1.54 2.66
CA LEU A 126 14.97 -0.63 3.08
C LEU A 126 16.21 -1.41 3.54
N SER A 127 16.04 -2.46 4.34
CA SER A 127 17.16 -3.30 4.80
C SER A 127 17.85 -4.03 3.63
N THR A 128 17.08 -4.59 2.69
CA THR A 128 17.63 -5.22 1.49
C THR A 128 18.35 -4.18 0.61
N ASN A 129 17.81 -2.96 0.50
CA ASN A 129 18.41 -1.84 -0.22
C ASN A 129 19.74 -1.38 0.39
N TRP A 130 19.84 -1.41 1.72
CA TRP A 130 21.07 -1.09 2.45
C TRP A 130 22.17 -2.13 2.19
N VAL A 131 21.85 -3.42 2.32
CA VAL A 131 22.81 -4.52 2.09
C VAL A 131 23.35 -4.52 0.66
N THR A 132 22.52 -4.14 -0.31
CA THR A 132 22.91 -4.02 -1.72
C THR A 132 23.74 -2.78 -2.05
N SER A 133 23.87 -1.84 -1.12
CA SER A 133 24.65 -0.61 -1.29
C SER A 133 26.07 -0.67 -0.70
N GLN A 134 26.40 -1.77 0.00
CA GLN A 134 27.74 -2.09 0.49
C GLN A 134 28.51 -2.88 -0.55
#